data_AF-A0A2M9LGM2-F1
#
_entry.id   AF-A0A2M9LGM2-F1
#
_cell.length_a   1.000
_cell.length_b   1.000
_cell.length_c   1.000
_cell.angle_alpha   90.00
_cell.angle_beta   90.00
_cell.angle_gamma   90.00
#
_symmetry.space_group_name_H-M   'P 1'
#
loop_
_entity.id
_entity.type
_entity.pdbx_description
1 polymer ?
#
loop_
_entity_poly.entity_id
_entity_poly.type
_entity_poly.pdbx_seq_one_letter_code
_entity_poly.pdbx_strand_id
1 'polypeptide(L)'
;MSLGGEPLMGDQRESFAELSHHLAQALDAWQACVGEPTERGKPPRKVLVKALETERETPVWQTRKRIDEALLSYWLKGRDQLLPGTKHNRLPSEEDCAAIARALKDHAPENAEQLPKIGWEIADLARRLRVVGGQGWRNRVLASLIVQPAEPAEPVEAAEPVETASATEPTAVEEQTAGRRRWMNGRVWAKAATAVVGVAGLIVLVVWLSGGGESSSAAKEQNGSAGTRTQEPDVAKPGTGASTESGVEGNHRCGKARSAGAVSWTPCTLVATDGRMSFLVQFTNTSAKPVTVKAKLTYVQAAVEQACPDPWGTSVEITIPAKATKTSPLEACTASLTPAQAFQAKGWVVLHGTAQWGYREHSPTLHVQEDGTPLWADEA
;
A
#
# COMPACT_ATOMS: atom_id res chain seq x y z
N MET A 1 39.15 -46.62 -2.99
CA MET A 1 39.35 -45.21 -3.37
C MET A 1 38.18 -44.75 -4.24
N SER A 2 37.25 -44.01 -3.67
CA SER A 2 36.34 -43.10 -4.37
C SER A 2 35.71 -42.23 -3.30
N LEU A 3 36.33 -41.07 -3.07
CA LEU A 3 35.76 -40.01 -2.25
C LEU A 3 34.84 -39.20 -3.17
N GLY A 4 33.56 -39.52 -3.13
CA GLY A 4 32.51 -38.70 -3.74
C GLY A 4 32.33 -37.45 -2.89
N GLY A 5 32.97 -36.35 -3.29
CA GLY A 5 32.67 -35.03 -2.76
C GLY A 5 31.37 -34.54 -3.37
N GLU A 6 30.27 -34.62 -2.62
CA GLU A 6 29.07 -33.86 -2.95
C GLU A 6 29.41 -32.36 -2.90
N PRO A 7 29.07 -31.58 -3.94
CA PRO A 7 29.26 -30.15 -3.90
C PRO A 7 28.30 -29.60 -2.86
N LEU A 8 28.85 -29.05 -1.78
CA LEU A 8 28.17 -28.11 -0.90
C LEU A 8 27.76 -26.90 -1.74
N MET A 9 26.63 -27.00 -2.45
CA MET A 9 25.85 -25.83 -2.84
C MET A 9 25.40 -25.20 -1.54
N GLY A 10 26.23 -24.29 -1.04
CA GLY A 10 25.83 -23.35 -0.01
C GLY A 10 24.63 -22.60 -0.54
N ASP A 11 23.45 -23.06 -0.13
CA ASP A 11 22.18 -22.36 -0.21
C ASP A 11 22.35 -21.10 0.64
N GLN A 12 23.07 -20.11 0.09
CA GLN A 12 23.07 -18.75 0.60
C GLN A 12 21.63 -18.30 0.46
N ARG A 13 20.87 -18.51 1.53
CA ARG A 13 19.52 -18.01 1.66
C ARG A 13 19.62 -16.51 1.50
N GLU A 14 19.32 -16.03 0.29
CA GLU A 14 19.20 -14.61 -0.01
C GLU A 14 18.40 -13.96 1.11
N SER A 15 18.97 -12.91 1.69
CA SER A 15 18.35 -12.25 2.82
C SER A 15 17.04 -11.58 2.39
N PHE A 16 16.12 -11.38 3.32
CA PHE A 16 14.89 -10.64 3.02
C PHE A 16 15.19 -9.23 2.46
N ALA A 17 16.26 -8.59 2.94
CA ALA A 17 16.67 -7.27 2.48
C ALA A 17 17.17 -7.28 1.03
N GLU A 18 17.96 -8.30 0.65
CA GLU A 18 18.44 -8.50 -0.72
C GLU A 18 17.27 -8.76 -1.69
N LEU A 19 16.37 -9.67 -1.33
CA LEU A 19 15.13 -9.90 -2.09
C LEU A 19 14.29 -8.62 -2.25
N SER A 20 14.22 -7.80 -1.19
CA SER A 20 13.49 -6.53 -1.20
C SER A 20 14.11 -5.53 -2.17
N HIS A 21 15.44 -5.46 -2.20
CA HIS A 21 16.18 -4.60 -3.11
C HIS A 21 16.05 -5.05 -4.57
N HIS A 22 16.18 -6.35 -4.84
CA HIS A 22 15.97 -6.92 -6.17
C HIS A 22 14.54 -6.65 -6.68
N LEU A 23 13.53 -6.76 -5.81
CA LEU A 23 12.16 -6.44 -6.23
C LEU A 23 12.05 -4.95 -6.62
N ALA A 24 12.62 -4.04 -5.85
CA ALA A 24 12.60 -2.61 -6.19
C ALA A 24 13.30 -2.33 -7.53
N GLN A 25 14.44 -2.97 -7.78
CA GLN A 25 15.16 -2.87 -9.06
C GLN A 25 14.35 -3.42 -10.23
N ALA A 26 13.71 -4.58 -10.08
CA ALA A 26 12.88 -5.18 -11.12
C ALA A 26 11.66 -4.31 -11.45
N LEU A 27 11.06 -3.64 -10.45
CA LEU A 27 9.94 -2.71 -10.67
C LEU A 27 10.39 -1.43 -11.39
N ASP A 28 11.60 -0.92 -11.12
CA ASP A 28 12.16 0.21 -11.87
C ASP A 28 12.55 -0.19 -13.30
N ALA A 29 13.09 -1.39 -13.49
CA ALA A 29 13.38 -1.93 -14.81
C ALA A 29 12.09 -2.07 -15.63
N TRP A 30 11.02 -2.56 -15.01
CA TRP A 30 9.68 -2.60 -15.62
C TRP A 30 9.20 -1.20 -16.01
N GLN A 31 9.33 -0.23 -15.09
CA GLN A 31 8.94 1.15 -15.32
C GLN A 31 9.72 1.78 -16.48
N ALA A 32 11.03 1.58 -16.55
CA ALA A 32 11.84 2.05 -17.67
C ALA A 32 11.40 1.37 -18.99
N CYS A 33 11.22 0.05 -18.95
CA CYS A 33 10.86 -0.76 -20.11
C CYS A 33 9.53 -0.32 -20.75
N VAL A 34 8.51 0.04 -19.96
CA VAL A 34 7.20 0.49 -20.46
C VAL A 34 7.10 2.02 -20.56
N GLY A 35 7.72 2.73 -19.62
CA GLY A 35 7.66 4.19 -19.50
C GLY A 35 8.39 4.91 -20.62
N GLU A 36 9.61 4.51 -20.95
CA GLU A 36 10.42 5.19 -21.97
C GLU A 36 9.74 5.21 -23.36
N PRO A 37 9.20 4.09 -23.89
CA PRO A 37 8.45 4.12 -25.15
C PRO A 37 7.18 4.99 -25.08
N THR A 38 6.45 4.92 -23.96
CA THR A 38 5.18 5.63 -23.82
C THR A 38 5.36 7.14 -23.64
N GLU A 39 6.44 7.58 -22.99
CA GLU A 39 6.83 8.99 -22.85
C GLU A 39 7.33 9.58 -24.17
N ARG A 40 8.03 8.78 -24.99
CA ARG A 40 8.40 9.15 -26.37
C ARG A 40 7.20 9.16 -27.33
N GLY A 41 6.01 8.81 -26.85
CA GLY A 41 4.77 8.78 -27.63
C GLY A 41 4.67 7.61 -28.62
N LYS A 42 5.42 6.52 -28.40
CA LYS A 42 5.46 5.36 -29.30
C LYS A 42 5.34 4.04 -28.51
N PRO A 43 4.13 3.54 -28.23
CA PRO A 43 2.82 4.17 -28.48
C PRO A 43 2.42 5.13 -27.35
N PRO A 44 1.54 6.12 -27.59
CA PRO A 44 0.94 6.89 -26.51
C PRO A 44 0.21 5.95 -25.52
N ARG A 45 0.23 6.27 -24.23
CA ARG A 45 -0.39 5.45 -23.18
C ARG A 45 -1.84 5.03 -23.49
N LYS A 46 -2.65 5.95 -24.03
CA LYS A 46 -4.04 5.67 -24.44
C LYS A 46 -4.14 4.63 -25.56
N VAL A 47 -3.20 4.65 -26.51
CA VAL A 47 -3.13 3.67 -27.59
C VAL A 47 -2.75 2.30 -27.03
N LEU A 48 -1.80 2.25 -26.10
CA LEU A 48 -1.43 1.02 -25.40
C LEU A 48 -2.62 0.41 -24.65
N VAL A 49 -3.33 1.22 -23.85
CA VAL A 49 -4.53 0.76 -23.11
C VAL A 49 -5.61 0.26 -24.08
N LYS A 50 -5.86 0.97 -25.18
CA LYS A 50 -6.82 0.54 -26.20
C LYS A 50 -6.44 -0.82 -26.81
N ALA A 51 -5.16 -1.04 -27.10
CA ALA A 51 -4.68 -2.32 -27.62
C ALA A 51 -4.91 -3.47 -26.62
N LEU A 52 -4.65 -3.23 -25.32
CA LEU A 52 -4.93 -4.20 -24.25
C LEU A 52 -6.44 -4.49 -24.09
N GLU A 53 -7.29 -3.48 -24.30
CA GLU A 53 -8.75 -3.67 -24.29
C GLU A 53 -9.24 -4.50 -25.47
N THR A 54 -8.72 -4.26 -26.67
CA THR A 54 -9.02 -5.08 -27.86
C THR A 54 -8.60 -6.54 -27.67
N GLU A 55 -7.41 -6.79 -27.08
CA GLU A 55 -6.98 -8.16 -26.79
C GLU A 55 -7.93 -8.87 -25.81
N ARG A 56 -8.53 -8.12 -24.87
CA ARG A 56 -9.45 -8.65 -23.87
C ARG A 56 -10.80 -9.11 -24.44
N GLU A 57 -11.19 -8.62 -25.61
CA GLU A 57 -12.40 -9.08 -26.30
C GLU A 57 -12.28 -10.55 -26.75
N THR A 58 -11.07 -11.10 -26.79
CA THR A 58 -10.86 -12.53 -27.07
C THR A 58 -11.30 -13.40 -25.88
N PRO A 59 -11.95 -14.57 -26.11
CA PRO A 59 -12.51 -15.41 -25.03
C PRO A 59 -11.50 -15.83 -23.96
N VAL A 60 -10.23 -15.97 -24.33
CA VAL A 60 -9.13 -16.39 -23.44
C VAL A 60 -8.79 -15.32 -22.38
N TRP A 61 -9.23 -14.07 -22.58
CA TRP A 61 -8.84 -12.92 -21.75
C TRP A 61 -9.99 -12.29 -20.95
N GLN A 62 -11.24 -12.71 -21.16
CA GLN A 62 -12.39 -12.12 -20.49
C GLN A 62 -12.37 -12.28 -18.96
N THR A 63 -11.78 -13.37 -18.46
CA THR A 63 -11.66 -13.66 -17.02
C THR A 63 -10.59 -12.83 -16.32
N ARG A 64 -9.74 -12.11 -17.07
CA ARG A 64 -8.60 -11.40 -16.50
C ARG A 64 -8.98 -10.02 -15.99
N LYS A 65 -8.25 -9.58 -14.95
CA LYS A 65 -8.39 -8.23 -14.39
C LYS A 65 -7.91 -7.20 -15.42
N ARG A 66 -8.79 -6.25 -15.75
CA ARG A 66 -8.51 -5.15 -16.69
C ARG A 66 -7.24 -4.39 -16.28
N ILE A 67 -6.40 -4.08 -17.28
CA ILE A 67 -5.33 -3.09 -17.19
C ILE A 67 -5.89 -1.79 -17.75
N ASP A 68 -6.39 -0.92 -16.87
CA ASP A 68 -6.88 0.40 -17.27
C ASP A 68 -5.77 1.46 -17.18
N GLU A 69 -6.08 2.67 -17.63
CA GLU A 69 -5.12 3.79 -17.60
C GLU A 69 -4.65 4.13 -16.18
N ALA A 70 -5.50 3.95 -15.17
CA ALA A 70 -5.17 4.21 -13.78
C ALA A 70 -4.16 3.18 -13.24
N LEU A 71 -4.39 1.89 -13.50
CA LEU A 71 -3.49 0.81 -13.11
C LEU A 71 -2.16 0.90 -13.85
N LEU A 72 -2.18 1.21 -15.14
CA LEU A 72 -0.94 1.39 -15.91
C LEU A 72 -0.14 2.59 -15.39
N SER A 73 -0.80 3.73 -15.15
CA SER A 73 -0.15 4.92 -14.56
C SER A 73 0.39 4.63 -13.15
N TYR A 74 -0.26 3.74 -12.42
CA TYR A 74 0.20 3.28 -11.12
C TYR A 74 1.48 2.43 -11.21
N TRP A 75 1.54 1.46 -12.13
CA TRP A 75 2.74 0.64 -12.34
C TRP A 75 3.93 1.44 -12.88
N LEU A 76 3.66 2.50 -13.66
CA LEU A 76 4.67 3.45 -14.14
C LEU A 76 5.29 4.31 -13.03
N LYS A 77 4.98 4.04 -11.76
CA LYS A 77 5.70 4.59 -10.60
C LYS A 77 6.92 3.76 -10.19
N GLY A 78 7.21 2.64 -10.84
CA GLY A 78 8.36 1.80 -10.51
C GLY A 78 8.28 1.28 -9.08
N ARG A 79 9.37 1.39 -8.31
CA ARG A 79 9.40 1.01 -6.88
C ARG A 79 8.39 1.75 -6.01
N ASP A 80 7.96 2.96 -6.37
CA ASP A 80 7.02 3.75 -5.57
C ASP A 80 5.61 3.14 -5.55
N GLN A 81 5.34 2.15 -6.40
CA GLN A 81 4.14 1.31 -6.31
C GLN A 81 4.12 0.40 -5.08
N LEU A 82 5.20 0.35 -4.29
CA LEU A 82 5.20 -0.38 -3.03
C LEU A 82 4.61 0.46 -1.89
N LEU A 83 4.51 1.78 -2.04
CA LEU A 83 4.08 2.70 -0.98
C LEU A 83 2.63 2.44 -0.53
N PRO A 84 2.33 2.60 0.77
CA PRO A 84 0.99 2.38 1.30
C PRO A 84 0.02 3.48 0.83
N GLY A 85 -1.29 3.18 0.88
CA GLY A 85 -2.35 4.16 0.60
C GLY A 85 -2.78 4.25 -0.87
N THR A 86 -2.16 3.48 -1.76
CA THR A 86 -2.55 3.41 -3.16
C THR A 86 -3.67 2.39 -3.34
N LYS A 87 -4.71 2.73 -4.12
CA LYS A 87 -5.87 1.84 -4.34
C LYS A 87 -5.50 0.53 -5.06
N HIS A 88 -4.31 0.46 -5.67
CA HIS A 88 -3.88 -0.62 -6.54
C HIS A 88 -2.74 -1.44 -5.92
N ASN A 89 -3.05 -2.35 -5.00
CA ASN A 89 -2.04 -3.23 -4.37
C ASN A 89 -1.60 -4.44 -5.23
N ARG A 90 -1.64 -4.31 -6.56
CA ARG A 90 -1.31 -5.37 -7.51
C ARG A 90 -0.02 -5.01 -8.22
N LEU A 91 0.97 -5.90 -8.20
CA LEU A 91 2.17 -5.82 -9.04
C LEU A 91 1.84 -6.33 -10.46
N PRO A 92 2.55 -5.87 -11.50
CA PRO A 92 2.40 -6.45 -12.83
C PRO A 92 2.76 -7.94 -12.77
N SER A 93 1.83 -8.80 -13.20
CA SER A 93 2.07 -10.24 -13.30
C SER A 93 2.79 -10.60 -14.60
N GLU A 94 3.31 -11.82 -14.70
CA GLU A 94 3.87 -12.38 -15.94
C GLU A 94 2.92 -12.21 -17.13
N GLU A 95 1.64 -12.50 -16.91
CA GLU A 95 0.61 -12.39 -17.93
C GLU A 95 0.36 -10.94 -18.37
N ASP A 96 0.35 -10.00 -17.42
CA ASP A 96 0.21 -8.57 -17.73
C ASP A 96 1.40 -8.09 -18.56
N CYS A 97 2.61 -8.52 -18.17
CA CYS A 97 3.85 -8.19 -18.88
C CYS A 97 3.84 -8.76 -20.30
N ALA A 98 3.36 -10.00 -20.47
CA ALA A 98 3.24 -10.62 -21.79
C ALA A 98 2.20 -9.89 -22.69
N ALA A 99 1.08 -9.42 -22.11
CA ALA A 99 0.08 -8.64 -22.84
C ALA A 99 0.64 -7.28 -23.28
N ILE A 100 1.29 -6.56 -22.36
CA ILE A 100 1.93 -5.28 -22.67
C ILE A 100 3.04 -5.48 -23.70
N ALA A 101 3.81 -6.56 -23.62
CA ALA A 101 4.84 -6.89 -24.60
C ALA A 101 4.26 -7.05 -26.02
N ARG A 102 3.15 -7.78 -26.17
CA ARG A 102 2.47 -7.91 -27.47
C ARG A 102 1.98 -6.56 -27.99
N ALA A 103 1.40 -5.74 -27.12
CA ALA A 103 0.93 -4.41 -27.50
C ALA A 103 2.06 -3.40 -27.81
N LEU A 104 3.27 -3.62 -27.27
CA LEU A 104 4.46 -2.83 -27.56
C LEU A 104 5.25 -3.33 -28.78
N LYS A 105 5.00 -4.54 -29.28
CA LYS A 105 5.84 -5.23 -30.27
C LYS A 105 6.16 -4.38 -31.50
N ASP A 106 5.17 -3.69 -32.05
CA ASP A 106 5.31 -2.89 -33.27
C ASP A 106 5.89 -1.48 -33.03
N HIS A 107 6.03 -1.08 -31.76
CA HIS A 107 6.43 0.27 -31.36
C HIS A 107 7.78 0.31 -30.64
N ALA A 108 8.09 -0.73 -29.86
CA ALA A 108 9.28 -0.88 -29.05
C ALA A 108 9.64 -2.37 -28.93
N PRO A 109 10.16 -2.99 -30.01
CA PRO A 109 10.38 -4.43 -30.06
C PRO A 109 11.41 -4.94 -29.03
N GLU A 110 12.46 -4.17 -28.76
CA GLU A 110 13.47 -4.51 -27.74
C GLU A 110 12.85 -4.54 -26.35
N ASN A 111 12.06 -3.53 -25.99
CA ASN A 111 11.32 -3.48 -24.74
C ASN A 111 10.30 -4.63 -24.65
N ALA A 112 9.59 -4.91 -25.74
CA ALA A 112 8.64 -6.02 -25.81
C ALA A 112 9.30 -7.39 -25.56
N GLU A 113 10.54 -7.60 -26.01
CA GLU A 113 11.27 -8.85 -25.77
C GLU A 113 11.73 -8.99 -24.30
N GLN A 114 12.09 -7.88 -23.65
CA GLN A 114 12.54 -7.88 -22.26
C GLN A 114 11.41 -8.03 -21.25
N LEU A 115 10.24 -7.45 -21.54
CA LEU A 115 9.17 -7.30 -20.56
C LEU A 115 8.66 -8.63 -19.95
N PRO A 116 8.52 -9.74 -20.69
CA PRO A 116 8.16 -11.03 -20.08
C PRO A 116 9.19 -11.54 -19.06
N LYS A 117 10.49 -11.31 -19.31
CA LYS A 117 11.57 -11.70 -18.38
C LYS A 117 11.47 -10.93 -17.07
N ILE A 118 11.26 -9.61 -17.17
CA ILE A 118 11.05 -8.72 -16.01
C ILE A 118 9.78 -9.15 -15.24
N GLY A 119 8.70 -9.47 -15.95
CA GLY A 119 7.45 -9.95 -15.34
C GLY A 119 7.62 -11.23 -14.53
N TRP A 120 8.39 -12.19 -15.05
CA TRP A 120 8.75 -13.41 -14.34
C TRP A 120 9.58 -13.14 -13.09
N GLU A 121 10.59 -12.27 -13.20
CA GLU A 121 11.44 -11.88 -12.07
C GLU A 121 10.62 -11.22 -10.94
N ILE A 122 9.72 -10.29 -11.27
CA ILE A 122 8.82 -9.65 -10.28
C ILE A 122 7.94 -10.69 -9.58
N ALA A 123 7.37 -11.64 -10.35
CA ALA A 123 6.50 -12.67 -9.79
C ALA A 123 7.27 -13.63 -8.87
N ASP A 124 8.47 -14.03 -9.28
CA ASP A 124 9.37 -14.88 -8.50
C ASP A 124 9.79 -14.22 -7.18
N LEU A 125 10.29 -12.98 -7.25
CA LEU A 125 10.71 -12.20 -6.08
C LEU A 125 9.54 -11.98 -5.12
N ALA A 126 8.37 -11.61 -5.63
CA ALA A 126 7.17 -11.44 -4.80
C ALA A 126 6.72 -12.75 -4.13
N ARG A 127 6.89 -13.90 -4.79
CA ARG A 127 6.62 -15.22 -4.23
C ARG A 127 7.61 -15.57 -3.12
N ARG A 128 8.92 -15.40 -3.36
CA ARG A 128 9.99 -15.63 -2.37
C ARG A 128 9.85 -14.72 -1.15
N LEU A 129 9.61 -13.43 -1.37
CA LEU A 129 9.32 -12.46 -0.30
C LEU A 129 8.08 -12.82 0.50
N ARG A 130 7.04 -13.39 -0.12
CA ARG A 130 5.86 -13.87 0.61
C ARG A 130 6.18 -15.07 1.50
N VAL A 131 7.02 -15.99 1.02
CA VAL A 131 7.46 -17.16 1.81
C VAL A 131 8.30 -16.72 3.01
N VAL A 132 9.28 -15.84 2.81
CA VAL A 132 10.19 -15.37 3.88
C VAL A 132 9.52 -14.32 4.78
N GLY A 133 8.68 -13.47 4.21
CA GLY A 133 8.10 -12.28 4.85
C GLY A 133 6.71 -12.46 5.46
N GLY A 134 5.97 -13.51 5.09
CA GLY A 134 4.60 -13.78 5.52
C GLY A 134 3.54 -12.83 4.93
N GLN A 135 2.36 -12.75 5.55
CA GLN A 135 1.22 -11.95 5.06
C GLN A 135 1.45 -10.42 5.08
N GLY A 136 2.53 -9.93 5.66
CA GLY A 136 2.92 -8.51 5.70
C GLY A 136 4.16 -8.17 4.87
N TRP A 137 4.61 -9.06 3.98
CA TRP A 137 5.90 -8.92 3.31
C TRP A 137 6.10 -7.57 2.60
N ARG A 138 5.06 -6.97 2.01
CA ARG A 138 5.17 -5.65 1.34
C ARG A 138 5.55 -4.52 2.29
N ASN A 139 4.93 -4.47 3.48
CA ASN A 139 5.28 -3.46 4.47
C ASN A 139 6.71 -3.66 4.97
N ARG A 140 7.16 -4.92 5.07
CA ARG A 140 8.54 -5.24 5.42
C ARG A 140 9.53 -4.86 4.33
N VAL A 141 9.18 -5.03 3.04
CA VAL A 141 9.99 -4.55 1.91
C VAL A 141 10.18 -3.04 2.02
N LEU A 142 9.10 -2.28 2.25
CA LEU A 142 9.19 -0.82 2.45
C LEU A 142 10.11 -0.46 3.62
N ALA A 143 9.94 -1.10 4.77
CA ALA A 143 10.81 -0.86 5.92
C ALA A 143 12.28 -1.16 5.58
N SER A 144 12.53 -2.25 4.85
CA SER A 144 13.87 -2.64 4.39
C SER A 144 14.48 -1.68 3.36
N LEU A 145 13.66 -0.98 2.57
CA LEU A 145 14.14 0.00 1.59
C LEU A 145 14.42 1.38 2.24
N ILE A 146 13.73 1.70 3.34
CA ILE A 146 13.93 2.96 4.09
C ILE A 146 15.19 2.88 4.95
N VAL A 147 15.41 1.73 5.60
CA VAL A 147 16.63 1.49 6.38
C VAL A 147 17.76 1.20 5.38
N GLN A 148 18.41 2.26 4.90
CA GLN A 148 19.69 2.08 4.24
C GLN A 148 20.62 1.34 5.20
N PRO A 149 21.31 0.27 4.77
CA PRO A 149 22.40 -0.27 5.56
C PRO A 149 23.39 0.88 5.71
N ALA A 150 23.51 1.41 6.93
CA ALA A 150 24.62 2.28 7.27
C ALA A 150 25.87 1.50 6.86
N GLU A 151 26.57 2.02 5.86
CA GLU A 151 27.82 1.47 5.38
C GLU A 151 28.67 1.21 6.63
N PRO A 152 29.12 -0.04 6.88
CA PRO A 152 29.92 -0.33 8.06
C PRO A 152 31.10 0.63 8.01
N ALA A 153 31.16 1.55 8.96
CA ALA A 153 32.34 2.39 9.12
C ALA A 153 33.53 1.44 9.17
N GLU A 154 34.43 1.54 8.19
CA GLU A 154 35.66 0.77 8.21
C GLU A 154 36.25 0.91 9.62
N PRO A 155 36.59 -0.21 10.28
CA PRO A 155 37.20 -0.14 11.58
C PRO A 155 38.44 0.72 11.45
N VAL A 156 38.40 1.90 12.05
CA VAL A 156 39.56 2.78 12.16
C VAL A 156 40.66 1.93 12.80
N GLU A 157 41.62 1.58 11.97
CA GLU A 157 42.82 0.84 12.34
C GLU A 157 43.44 1.59 13.53
N ALA A 158 43.52 0.88 14.66
CA ALA A 158 43.98 1.44 15.92
C ALA A 158 45.44 1.91 15.75
N ALA A 159 45.63 3.23 15.65
CA ALA A 159 46.94 3.84 15.83
C ALA A 159 47.40 3.63 17.28
N GLU A 160 48.58 3.03 17.42
CA GLU A 160 49.24 2.80 18.70
C GLU A 160 49.50 4.10 19.49
N PRO A 161 49.58 4.03 20.84
CA PRO A 161 49.80 5.20 21.67
C PRO A 161 51.29 5.57 21.67
N VAL A 162 51.64 6.74 21.13
CA VAL A 162 52.92 7.40 21.43
C VAL A 162 52.67 8.53 22.41
N GLU A 163 53.14 8.31 23.62
CA GLU A 163 53.22 9.24 24.72
C GLU A 163 54.35 10.26 24.44
N THR A 164 54.03 11.55 24.24
CA THR A 164 54.91 12.64 24.68
C THR A 164 54.17 13.98 24.74
N ALA A 165 54.34 14.64 25.88
CA ALA A 165 53.77 15.92 26.23
C ALA A 165 54.25 17.08 25.35
N SER A 166 53.35 18.02 25.03
CA SER A 166 53.53 19.43 25.39
C SER A 166 52.28 20.26 25.08
N ALA A 167 52.02 21.18 26.01
CA ALA A 167 50.98 22.19 26.00
C ALA A 167 51.03 23.11 24.77
N THR A 168 49.87 23.61 24.34
CA THR A 168 49.56 25.05 24.10
C THR A 168 48.08 25.17 23.67
N GLU A 169 47.26 25.79 24.53
CA GLU A 169 45.99 26.48 24.18
C GLU A 169 46.34 27.89 23.62
N PRO A 170 45.45 28.67 22.95
CA PRO A 170 43.98 28.52 22.85
C PRO A 170 43.33 28.93 21.49
N THR A 171 41.99 28.90 21.48
CA THR A 171 41.05 29.77 20.73
C THR A 171 40.73 29.43 19.27
N ALA A 172 39.47 29.02 19.01
CA ALA A 172 38.52 29.74 18.15
C ALA A 172 37.14 29.04 18.16
N VAL A 173 36.11 29.86 18.43
CA VAL A 173 34.68 29.57 18.25
C VAL A 173 34.30 30.02 16.83
N GLU A 174 33.65 29.15 16.05
CA GLU A 174 32.83 29.47 14.86
C GLU A 174 31.92 28.25 14.64
N GLU A 175 30.65 28.27 15.02
CA GLU A 175 29.48 28.87 14.35
C GLU A 175 29.21 28.37 12.92
N GLN A 176 28.07 27.67 12.80
CA GLN A 176 27.17 27.51 11.63
C GLN A 176 27.75 27.14 10.25
N THR A 177 27.20 26.11 9.63
CA THR A 177 26.08 26.29 8.66
C THR A 177 25.60 24.98 8.04
N ALA A 178 24.30 24.96 7.79
CA ALA A 178 23.57 23.94 7.05
C ALA A 178 24.12 23.74 5.62
N GLY A 179 24.41 22.49 5.28
CA GLY A 179 24.86 22.08 3.94
C GLY A 179 23.88 21.13 3.27
N ARG A 180 22.83 21.69 2.68
CA ARG A 180 21.85 21.02 1.78
C ARG A 180 22.58 20.39 0.58
N ARG A 181 22.92 19.09 0.63
CA ARG A 181 23.52 18.40 -0.52
C ARG A 181 22.46 17.82 -1.45
N ARG A 182 22.19 18.63 -2.47
CA ARG A 182 21.67 18.30 -3.80
C ARG A 182 22.34 17.02 -4.35
N TRP A 183 21.57 15.93 -4.49
CA TRP A 183 22.02 14.74 -5.19
C TRP A 183 21.82 14.96 -6.71
N MET A 184 22.93 15.24 -7.40
CA MET A 184 23.05 15.20 -8.85
C MET A 184 24.19 14.26 -9.20
N ASN A 185 24.07 13.67 -10.40
CA ASN A 185 24.94 12.72 -11.09
C ASN A 185 24.53 11.26 -10.85
N GLY A 186 24.07 10.50 -11.84
CA GLY A 186 24.49 10.52 -13.24
C GLY A 186 25.72 9.64 -13.42
N ARG A 187 25.49 8.37 -13.76
CA ARG A 187 26.45 7.47 -14.41
C ARG A 187 25.67 6.73 -15.50
N VAL A 188 25.69 7.24 -16.72
CA VAL A 188 26.65 6.87 -17.78
C VAL A 188 26.67 5.35 -17.99
N TRP A 189 25.73 4.86 -18.80
CA TRP A 189 25.95 3.70 -19.65
C TRP A 189 25.98 4.19 -21.09
N ALA A 190 27.18 4.50 -21.56
CA ALA A 190 27.46 4.66 -22.97
C ALA A 190 28.09 3.36 -23.46
N LYS A 191 27.43 2.71 -24.43
CA LYS A 191 28.00 2.26 -25.72
C LYS A 191 27.19 1.08 -26.24
N ALA A 192 26.42 1.32 -27.31
CA ALA A 192 26.69 0.76 -28.65
C ALA A 192 25.41 0.87 -29.50
N ALA A 193 25.41 1.73 -30.52
CA ALA A 193 24.68 1.45 -31.76
C ALA A 193 25.24 2.33 -32.88
N THR A 194 25.89 1.62 -33.78
CA THR A 194 26.32 1.96 -35.13
C THR A 194 25.28 2.71 -35.97
N ALA A 195 25.81 3.63 -36.78
CA ALA A 195 25.11 4.28 -37.87
C ALA A 195 24.51 3.27 -38.87
N VAL A 196 23.25 3.50 -39.27
CA VAL A 196 22.74 3.07 -40.58
C VAL A 196 22.07 4.26 -41.25
N VAL A 197 22.49 4.44 -42.49
CA VAL A 197 22.14 5.45 -43.47
C VAL A 197 20.68 5.32 -43.91
N GLY A 198 20.12 6.43 -44.40
CA GLY A 198 18.70 6.64 -44.61
C GLY A 198 18.02 5.78 -45.66
N VAL A 199 16.69 5.78 -45.58
CA VAL A 199 15.79 5.58 -46.72
C VAL A 199 14.66 6.61 -46.62
N ALA A 200 14.61 7.49 -47.61
CA ALA A 200 13.45 8.30 -47.93
C ALA A 200 12.37 7.41 -48.56
N GLY A 201 11.08 7.65 -48.28
CA GLY A 201 10.04 6.99 -49.06
C GLY A 201 8.62 7.11 -48.53
N LEU A 202 7.88 8.03 -49.15
CA LEU A 202 6.44 7.98 -49.47
C LEU A 202 5.39 7.99 -48.34
N ILE A 203 4.83 9.19 -48.22
CA ILE A 203 3.45 9.48 -47.83
C ILE A 203 2.50 8.81 -48.83
N VAL A 204 1.57 7.98 -48.33
CA VAL A 204 0.32 7.67 -49.02
C VAL A 204 -0.84 7.98 -48.08
N LEU A 205 -1.53 9.08 -48.40
CA LEU A 205 -2.87 9.42 -47.94
C LEU A 205 -3.84 8.37 -48.48
N VAL A 206 -4.59 7.71 -47.59
CA VAL A 206 -5.86 7.08 -47.96
C VAL A 206 -6.96 7.69 -47.12
N VAL A 207 -7.65 8.62 -47.77
CA VAL A 207 -8.97 9.12 -47.44
C VAL A 207 -9.96 7.96 -47.57
N TRP A 208 -10.72 7.66 -46.53
CA TRP A 208 -12.04 7.05 -46.68
C TRP A 208 -13.07 7.87 -45.88
N LEU A 209 -13.84 8.64 -46.65
CA LEU A 209 -15.20 9.07 -46.36
C LEU A 209 -16.13 7.85 -46.50
N SER A 210 -16.96 7.60 -45.48
CA SER A 210 -18.29 6.98 -45.55
C SER A 210 -18.85 7.05 -44.14
N GLY A 211 -19.75 7.98 -43.84
CA GLY A 211 -21.19 7.84 -44.10
C GLY A 211 -21.82 7.60 -42.72
N GLY A 212 -22.56 8.54 -42.15
CA GLY A 212 -23.83 9.05 -42.68
C GLY A 212 -24.94 8.22 -42.04
N GLY A 213 -25.51 8.71 -40.94
CA GLY A 213 -26.50 7.98 -40.15
C GLY A 213 -27.13 8.87 -39.08
N GLU A 214 -27.81 9.92 -39.51
CA GLU A 214 -28.87 10.58 -38.73
C GLU A 214 -29.97 9.56 -38.38
N SER A 215 -30.40 9.54 -37.12
CA SER A 215 -31.78 9.23 -36.77
C SER A 215 -32.16 9.94 -35.49
N SER A 216 -32.94 10.99 -35.70
CA SER A 216 -33.79 11.65 -34.73
C SER A 216 -35.05 10.82 -34.50
N SER A 217 -35.42 10.59 -33.25
CA SER A 217 -36.80 10.43 -32.81
C SER A 217 -36.81 10.59 -31.28
N ALA A 218 -37.25 11.73 -30.77
CA ALA A 218 -38.64 12.12 -30.55
C ALA A 218 -39.04 11.88 -29.09
N ALA A 219 -39.42 12.98 -28.47
CA ALA A 219 -39.96 13.08 -27.12
C ALA A 219 -41.21 12.21 -26.94
N LYS A 220 -41.40 11.72 -25.71
CA LYS A 220 -42.73 11.45 -25.20
C LYS A 220 -42.79 11.76 -23.70
N GLU A 221 -43.22 12.98 -23.40
CA GLU A 221 -43.94 13.26 -22.16
C GLU A 221 -45.22 12.41 -22.14
N GLN A 222 -45.51 11.79 -21.00
CA GLN A 222 -46.86 11.36 -20.70
C GLN A 222 -47.17 11.63 -19.23
N ASN A 223 -47.98 12.67 -19.04
CA ASN A 223 -48.64 13.00 -17.79
C ASN A 223 -49.66 11.91 -17.42
N GLY A 224 -49.60 11.49 -16.14
CA GLY A 224 -50.73 11.31 -15.23
C GLY A 224 -51.74 10.19 -15.49
N SER A 225 -51.86 9.25 -14.55
CA SER A 225 -53.12 9.06 -13.81
C SER A 225 -52.94 8.20 -12.54
N ALA A 226 -53.84 8.44 -11.60
CA ALA A 226 -53.80 8.06 -10.20
C ALA A 226 -54.03 6.56 -9.89
N GLY A 227 -53.47 6.09 -8.77
CA GLY A 227 -53.71 4.76 -8.21
C GLY A 227 -53.23 4.62 -6.76
N THR A 228 -54.14 4.90 -5.83
CA THR A 228 -54.35 4.31 -4.49
C THR A 228 -53.17 3.68 -3.72
N ARG A 229 -52.69 4.43 -2.72
CA ARG A 229 -52.46 4.06 -1.30
C ARG A 229 -52.11 2.59 -1.01
N THR A 230 -50.83 2.32 -0.74
CA THR A 230 -50.42 1.34 0.28
C THR A 230 -49.32 1.96 1.11
N GLN A 231 -49.52 1.93 2.42
CA GLN A 231 -48.75 2.59 3.46
C GLN A 231 -47.49 1.76 3.73
N GLU A 232 -46.35 2.26 3.27
CA GLU A 232 -45.03 1.69 3.52
C GLU A 232 -44.43 2.37 4.76
N PRO A 233 -43.82 1.63 5.70
CA PRO A 233 -43.25 2.22 6.91
C PRO A 233 -42.06 3.10 6.54
N ASP A 234 -42.15 4.35 7.01
CA ASP A 234 -41.14 5.40 6.94
C ASP A 234 -39.80 4.86 7.45
N VAL A 235 -38.90 4.52 6.52
CA VAL A 235 -37.51 4.18 6.85
C VAL A 235 -36.82 5.47 7.23
N ALA A 236 -36.82 5.72 8.54
CA ALA A 236 -36.05 6.78 9.15
C ALA A 236 -34.60 6.73 8.66
N LYS A 237 -34.22 7.77 7.91
CA LYS A 237 -32.85 8.17 7.61
C LYS A 237 -32.02 8.05 8.90
N PRO A 238 -30.91 7.29 8.96
CA PRO A 238 -30.09 7.26 10.16
C PRO A 238 -29.54 8.66 10.40
N GLY A 239 -30.06 9.32 11.43
CA GLY A 239 -29.62 10.62 11.87
C GLY A 239 -28.16 10.55 12.30
N THR A 240 -27.38 11.49 11.82
CA THR A 240 -26.14 11.91 12.47
C THR A 240 -26.51 12.44 13.85
N GLY A 241 -26.13 11.71 14.90
CA GLY A 241 -26.18 12.20 16.28
C GLY A 241 -26.90 11.28 17.26
N ALA A 242 -26.12 10.55 18.06
CA ALA A 242 -26.24 10.46 19.51
C ALA A 242 -25.21 9.43 20.00
N SER A 243 -24.07 9.93 20.46
CA SER A 243 -23.12 9.15 21.26
C SER A 243 -23.79 8.88 22.60
N THR A 244 -24.45 7.73 22.74
CA THR A 244 -24.98 7.27 24.03
C THR A 244 -23.91 6.44 24.71
N GLU A 245 -23.16 7.13 25.59
CA GLU A 245 -22.40 6.62 26.74
C GLU A 245 -21.82 5.21 26.59
N SER A 246 -20.83 5.07 25.73
CA SER A 246 -19.69 4.20 26.05
C SER A 246 -19.03 4.78 27.30
N GLY A 247 -18.95 4.02 28.39
CA GLY A 247 -18.31 4.40 29.67
C GLY A 247 -16.80 4.64 29.57
N VAL A 248 -16.39 5.46 28.61
CA VAL A 248 -15.04 5.85 28.26
C VAL A 248 -14.98 7.36 28.44
N GLU A 249 -14.51 7.77 29.61
CA GLU A 249 -14.29 9.18 29.93
C GLU A 249 -13.00 9.67 29.26
N GLY A 250 -13.04 10.86 28.65
CA GLY A 250 -11.91 11.48 27.96
C GLY A 250 -12.13 11.75 26.46
N ASN A 251 -11.16 12.42 25.83
CA ASN A 251 -11.22 12.79 24.42
C ASN A 251 -10.95 11.55 23.55
N HIS A 252 -12.00 10.99 22.97
CA HIS A 252 -11.91 9.82 22.10
C HIS A 252 -12.58 10.04 20.75
N ARG A 253 -12.04 9.37 19.74
CA ARG A 253 -12.63 9.27 18.40
C ARG A 253 -12.67 7.83 17.96
N CYS A 254 -13.80 7.44 17.41
CA CYS A 254 -14.05 6.10 16.90
C CYS A 254 -14.12 6.11 15.37
N GLY A 255 -13.68 5.01 14.78
CA GLY A 255 -13.76 4.78 13.35
C GLY A 255 -15.17 4.55 12.83
N LYS A 256 -15.25 4.10 11.59
CA LYS A 256 -16.53 3.68 11.00
C LYS A 256 -17.01 2.38 11.65
N ALA A 257 -18.27 2.33 12.04
CA ALA A 257 -18.89 1.09 12.52
C ALA A 257 -18.91 0.00 11.43
N ARG A 258 -18.55 -1.22 11.82
CA ARG A 258 -18.57 -2.44 10.99
C ARG A 258 -19.39 -3.52 11.67
N SER A 259 -19.75 -4.56 10.93
CA SER A 259 -20.61 -5.64 11.46
C SER A 259 -19.90 -6.99 11.42
N ALA A 260 -20.08 -7.77 12.48
CA ALA A 260 -19.74 -9.18 12.57
C ALA A 260 -21.00 -9.93 13.04
N GLY A 261 -21.82 -10.36 12.08
CA GLY A 261 -23.19 -10.83 12.36
C GLY A 261 -24.03 -9.75 13.04
N ALA A 262 -24.59 -10.05 14.21
CA ALA A 262 -25.42 -9.11 14.97
C ALA A 262 -24.64 -8.13 15.86
N VAL A 263 -23.31 -8.18 15.84
CA VAL A 263 -22.45 -7.27 16.60
C VAL A 263 -21.93 -6.18 15.67
N SER A 264 -22.33 -4.94 15.94
CA SER A 264 -21.64 -3.76 15.41
C SER A 264 -20.36 -3.52 16.21
N TRP A 265 -19.28 -3.14 15.56
CA TRP A 265 -18.01 -2.86 16.23
C TRP A 265 -17.30 -1.67 15.61
N THR A 266 -16.53 -0.94 16.43
CA THR A 266 -15.70 0.18 15.98
C THR A 266 -14.41 0.27 16.79
N PRO A 267 -13.23 0.42 16.15
CA PRO A 267 -12.00 0.76 16.85
C PRO A 267 -12.01 2.24 17.24
N CYS A 268 -11.46 2.56 18.41
CA CYS A 268 -11.40 3.91 18.94
C CYS A 268 -10.01 4.20 19.50
N THR A 269 -9.58 5.45 19.36
CA THR A 269 -8.41 5.98 20.07
C THR A 269 -8.92 6.93 21.15
N LEU A 270 -8.41 6.79 22.37
CA LEU A 270 -8.70 7.65 23.52
C LEU A 270 -7.40 8.31 23.98
N VAL A 271 -7.44 9.61 24.19
CA VAL A 271 -6.42 10.36 24.93
C VAL A 271 -6.86 10.44 26.39
N ALA A 272 -6.16 9.73 27.27
CA ALA A 272 -6.42 9.76 28.70
C ALA A 272 -5.86 11.04 29.33
N THR A 273 -6.43 11.44 30.46
CA THR A 273 -6.06 12.67 31.19
C THR A 273 -4.65 12.61 31.78
N ASP A 274 -4.07 11.42 31.92
CA ASP A 274 -2.71 11.18 32.42
C ASP A 274 -1.63 11.23 31.33
N GLY A 275 -1.97 11.65 30.11
CA GLY A 275 -1.04 11.74 28.99
C GLY A 275 -0.73 10.40 28.31
N ARG A 276 -1.48 9.34 28.63
CA ARG A 276 -1.43 8.08 27.88
C ARG A 276 -2.50 8.04 26.79
N MET A 277 -2.25 7.25 25.76
CA MET A 277 -3.26 6.86 24.79
C MET A 277 -3.71 5.42 25.07
N SER A 278 -5.01 5.20 24.91
CA SER A 278 -5.60 3.87 24.88
C SER A 278 -6.20 3.59 23.51
N PHE A 279 -5.95 2.40 22.99
CA PHE A 279 -6.57 1.90 21.77
C PHE A 279 -7.61 0.87 22.17
N LEU A 280 -8.82 1.01 21.63
CA LEU A 280 -9.98 0.27 22.10
C LEU A 280 -10.80 -0.26 20.93
N VAL A 281 -11.67 -1.24 21.23
CA VAL A 281 -12.79 -1.61 20.36
C VAL A 281 -14.07 -1.58 21.16
N GLN A 282 -15.06 -0.85 20.66
CA GLN A 282 -16.43 -0.88 21.17
C GLN A 282 -17.26 -1.87 20.35
N PHE A 283 -18.03 -2.69 21.04
CA PHE A 283 -18.90 -3.72 20.48
C PHE A 283 -20.32 -3.46 20.93
N THR A 284 -21.28 -3.45 20.01
CA THR A 284 -22.71 -3.28 20.30
C THR A 284 -23.48 -4.44 19.70
N ASN A 285 -24.04 -5.29 20.54
CA ASN A 285 -24.88 -6.41 20.13
C ASN A 285 -26.33 -5.96 20.04
N THR A 286 -26.88 -5.94 18.83
CA THR A 286 -28.28 -5.53 18.60
C THR A 286 -29.26 -6.70 18.67
N SER A 287 -28.80 -7.94 18.85
CA SER A 287 -29.68 -9.11 18.94
C SER A 287 -30.28 -9.29 20.34
N ALA A 288 -31.31 -10.13 20.43
CA ALA A 288 -31.94 -10.53 21.68
C ALA A 288 -31.19 -11.65 22.42
N LYS A 289 -30.06 -12.14 21.89
CA LYS A 289 -29.25 -13.21 22.49
C LYS A 289 -27.81 -12.73 22.70
N PRO A 290 -27.08 -13.26 23.69
CA PRO A 290 -25.64 -13.02 23.75
C PRO A 290 -24.94 -13.50 22.48
N VAL A 291 -23.93 -12.76 22.02
CA VAL A 291 -23.13 -13.11 20.83
C VAL A 291 -21.66 -13.14 21.20
N THR A 292 -20.98 -14.22 20.84
CA THR A 292 -19.52 -14.36 21.01
C THR A 292 -18.81 -14.04 19.70
N VAL A 293 -17.81 -13.17 19.78
CA VAL A 293 -16.95 -12.77 18.67
C VAL A 293 -15.49 -13.03 19.02
N LYS A 294 -14.66 -13.15 17.99
CA LYS A 294 -13.21 -13.15 18.10
C LYS A 294 -12.70 -11.78 17.65
N ALA A 295 -11.88 -11.15 18.47
CA ALA A 295 -11.35 -9.82 18.22
C ALA A 295 -9.82 -9.80 18.29
N LYS A 296 -9.21 -8.90 17.53
CA LYS A 296 -7.79 -8.56 17.58
C LYS A 296 -7.66 -7.04 17.46
N LEU A 297 -6.72 -6.48 18.21
CA LEU A 297 -6.40 -5.07 18.20
C LEU A 297 -4.90 -4.88 18.01
N THR A 298 -4.54 -3.94 17.14
CA THR A 298 -3.20 -3.38 17.02
C THR A 298 -3.33 -1.85 16.96
N TYR A 299 -2.20 -1.14 16.99
CA TYR A 299 -2.20 0.30 16.73
C TYR A 299 -1.14 0.64 15.70
N VAL A 300 -1.29 1.78 15.04
CA VAL A 300 -0.28 2.34 14.14
C VAL A 300 0.38 3.51 14.87
N GLN A 301 1.70 3.57 14.81
CA GLN A 301 2.53 4.67 15.33
C GLN A 301 3.52 5.07 14.24
N ALA A 302 3.47 6.33 13.81
CA ALA A 302 4.35 6.85 12.74
C ALA A 302 4.36 5.95 11.48
N ALA A 303 3.17 5.52 11.03
CA ALA A 303 2.95 4.58 9.93
C ALA A 303 3.43 3.13 10.14
N VAL A 304 4.01 2.80 11.30
CA VAL A 304 4.41 1.44 11.67
C VAL A 304 3.32 0.79 12.50
N GLU A 305 2.91 -0.43 12.13
CA GLU A 305 1.97 -1.21 12.94
C GLU A 305 2.69 -1.80 14.16
N GLN A 306 2.11 -1.58 15.33
CA GLN A 306 2.55 -2.04 16.63
C GLN A 306 1.55 -3.06 17.19
N ALA A 307 2.06 -4.18 17.70
CA ALA A 307 1.21 -5.18 18.33
C ALA A 307 0.76 -4.70 19.72
N CYS A 308 -0.53 -4.87 20.03
CA CYS A 308 -0.99 -4.76 21.41
C CYS A 308 -0.48 -5.95 22.23
N PRO A 309 -0.39 -5.84 23.57
CA PRO A 309 -0.15 -6.98 24.43
C PRO A 309 -1.22 -8.08 24.27
N ASP A 310 -0.84 -9.31 24.59
CA ASP A 310 -1.79 -10.42 24.65
C ASP A 310 -2.83 -10.20 25.77
N PRO A 311 -4.08 -10.69 25.58
CA PRO A 311 -4.55 -11.46 24.43
C PRO A 311 -4.95 -10.61 23.21
N TRP A 312 -5.00 -9.29 23.35
CA TRP A 312 -5.58 -8.39 22.34
C TRP A 312 -4.73 -8.26 21.07
N GLY A 313 -3.41 -8.36 21.18
CA GLY A 313 -2.49 -8.38 20.03
C GLY A 313 -2.62 -9.59 19.12
N THR A 314 -3.10 -10.70 19.66
CA THR A 314 -3.18 -11.98 18.94
C THR A 314 -4.61 -12.34 18.61
N SER A 315 -5.42 -12.60 19.63
CA SER A 315 -6.81 -13.02 19.51
C SER A 315 -7.45 -13.10 20.90
N VAL A 316 -8.59 -12.45 21.08
CA VAL A 316 -9.42 -12.58 22.29
C VAL A 316 -10.84 -12.98 21.90
N GLU A 317 -11.46 -13.85 22.67
CA GLU A 317 -12.88 -14.17 22.53
C GLU A 317 -13.69 -13.36 23.53
N ILE A 318 -14.77 -12.75 23.05
CA ILE A 318 -15.59 -11.84 23.84
C ILE A 318 -17.05 -12.17 23.60
N THR A 319 -17.75 -12.46 24.67
CA THR A 319 -19.21 -12.55 24.67
C THR A 319 -19.81 -11.19 25.03
N ILE A 320 -20.59 -10.64 24.11
CA ILE A 320 -21.37 -9.41 24.30
C ILE A 320 -22.79 -9.81 24.68
N PRO A 321 -23.32 -9.39 25.84
CA PRO A 321 -24.69 -9.69 26.24
C PRO A 321 -25.72 -9.20 25.20
N ALA A 322 -26.93 -9.76 25.25
CA ALA A 322 -28.04 -9.31 24.42
C ALA A 322 -28.30 -7.81 24.63
N LYS A 323 -28.54 -7.08 23.53
CA LYS A 323 -28.88 -5.63 23.56
C LYS A 323 -27.88 -4.77 24.35
N ALA A 324 -26.62 -5.18 24.44
CA ALA A 324 -25.61 -4.49 25.24
C ALA A 324 -24.45 -3.96 24.39
N THR A 325 -23.80 -2.95 24.93
CA THR A 325 -22.50 -2.46 24.46
C THR A 325 -21.41 -2.90 25.44
N LYS A 326 -20.28 -3.33 24.92
CA LYS A 326 -19.07 -3.66 25.69
C LYS A 326 -17.88 -2.99 25.01
N THR A 327 -16.93 -2.50 25.79
CA THR A 327 -15.66 -1.96 25.29
C THR A 327 -14.54 -2.86 25.77
N SER A 328 -13.45 -2.94 24.99
CA SER A 328 -12.20 -3.51 25.46
C SER A 328 -11.70 -2.79 26.72
N PRO A 329 -10.95 -3.46 27.62
CA PRO A 329 -10.35 -2.79 28.77
C PRO A 329 -9.44 -1.63 28.35
N LEU A 330 -9.37 -0.57 29.15
CA LEU A 330 -8.64 0.66 28.81
C LEU A 330 -7.12 0.44 28.76
N GLU A 331 -6.65 -0.46 29.61
CA GLU A 331 -5.26 -0.85 29.81
C GLU A 331 -4.81 -1.97 28.85
N ALA A 332 -5.74 -2.57 28.10
CA ALA A 332 -5.46 -3.70 27.22
C ALA A 332 -4.48 -3.37 26.09
N CYS A 333 -4.50 -2.12 25.60
CA CYS A 333 -3.58 -1.64 24.59
C CYS A 333 -3.35 -0.15 24.77
N THR A 334 -2.15 0.22 25.21
CA THR A 334 -1.79 1.60 25.52
C THR A 334 -0.45 1.98 24.92
N ALA A 335 -0.25 3.27 24.70
CA ALA A 335 1.03 3.85 24.29
C ALA A 335 1.19 5.25 24.88
N SER A 336 2.44 5.71 25.01
CA SER A 336 2.74 7.08 25.42
C SER A 336 2.50 8.07 24.27
N LEU A 337 1.94 9.24 24.58
CA LEU A 337 1.91 10.37 23.64
C LEU A 337 3.34 10.77 23.32
N THR A 338 3.77 10.51 22.09
CA THR A 338 5.12 10.86 21.62
C THR A 338 5.01 12.04 20.67
N PRO A 339 5.70 13.17 20.93
CA PRO A 339 5.70 14.33 20.04
C PRO A 339 6.11 14.01 18.61
N ALA A 340 5.58 14.80 17.66
CA ALA A 340 5.83 14.65 16.22
C ALA A 340 5.49 13.25 15.65
N GLN A 341 4.48 12.58 16.21
CA GLN A 341 4.03 11.28 15.75
C GLN A 341 2.53 11.23 15.49
N ALA A 342 2.09 10.20 14.78
CA ALA A 342 0.68 9.96 14.49
C ALA A 342 0.27 8.56 14.96
N PHE A 343 -0.93 8.46 15.52
CA PHE A 343 -1.47 7.26 16.16
C PHE A 343 -2.84 6.89 15.59
N GLN A 344 -3.12 5.59 15.47
CA GLN A 344 -4.41 5.10 15.00
C GLN A 344 -4.71 3.72 15.58
N ALA A 345 -5.88 3.50 16.18
CA ALA A 345 -6.33 2.17 16.56
C ALA A 345 -6.66 1.36 15.31
N LYS A 346 -6.38 0.06 15.32
CA LYS A 346 -6.64 -0.86 14.22
C LYS A 346 -7.24 -2.17 14.72
N GLY A 347 -8.49 -2.44 14.36
CA GLY A 347 -9.26 -3.57 14.88
C GLY A 347 -9.67 -4.58 13.80
N TRP A 348 -9.79 -5.84 14.22
CA TRP A 348 -10.45 -6.92 13.48
C TRP A 348 -11.45 -7.60 14.40
N VAL A 349 -12.65 -7.85 13.89
CA VAL A 349 -13.68 -8.61 14.61
C VAL A 349 -14.35 -9.57 13.65
N VAL A 350 -14.45 -10.84 14.04
CA VAL A 350 -15.13 -11.90 13.30
C VAL A 350 -16.04 -12.69 14.23
N LEU A 351 -17.01 -13.42 13.65
CA LEU A 351 -17.83 -14.35 14.43
C LEU A 351 -16.96 -15.47 15.04
N HIS A 352 -17.35 -15.95 16.22
CA HIS A 352 -16.71 -17.12 16.83
C HIS A 352 -16.70 -18.33 15.87
N GLY A 353 -15.63 -19.12 15.91
CA GLY A 353 -15.41 -20.25 14.99
C GLY A 353 -14.87 -19.87 13.60
N THR A 354 -14.75 -18.58 13.27
CA THR A 354 -14.15 -18.17 11.98
C THR A 354 -12.63 -18.39 12.00
N ALA A 355 -12.13 -19.20 11.06
CA ALA A 355 -10.72 -19.57 10.96
C ALA A 355 -9.82 -18.39 10.53
N GLN A 356 -10.31 -17.52 9.65
CA GLN A 356 -9.55 -16.39 9.09
C GLN A 356 -10.06 -15.05 9.61
N TRP A 357 -9.15 -14.09 9.72
CA TRP A 357 -9.52 -12.70 10.01
C TRP A 357 -10.22 -12.07 8.79
N GLY A 358 -11.29 -11.33 9.05
CA GLY A 358 -12.04 -10.60 8.03
C GLY A 358 -11.47 -9.22 7.74
N TYR A 359 -12.36 -8.30 7.36
CA TYR A 359 -12.03 -6.90 7.15
C TYR A 359 -11.48 -6.24 8.43
N ARG A 360 -10.58 -5.27 8.25
CA ARG A 360 -9.97 -4.49 9.33
C ARG A 360 -10.42 -3.04 9.24
N GLU A 361 -10.65 -2.42 10.38
CA GLU A 361 -11.03 -1.01 10.43
C GLU A 361 -10.06 -0.21 11.30
N HIS A 362 -10.02 1.10 11.08
CA HIS A 362 -9.16 2.01 11.83
C HIS A 362 -9.98 3.14 12.47
N SER A 363 -9.50 3.67 13.60
CA SER A 363 -10.00 4.94 14.16
C SER A 363 -9.59 6.12 13.27
N PRO A 364 -10.08 7.34 13.50
CA PRO A 364 -9.40 8.55 13.03
C PRO A 364 -7.95 8.60 13.53
N THR A 365 -7.09 9.25 12.75
CA THR A 365 -5.69 9.47 13.11
C THR A 365 -5.59 10.59 14.14
N LEU A 366 -4.84 10.35 15.20
CA LEU A 366 -4.41 11.37 16.14
C LEU A 366 -2.99 11.80 15.80
N HIS A 367 -2.79 13.06 15.50
CA HIS A 367 -1.47 13.68 15.36
C HIS A 367 -1.05 14.29 16.69
N VAL A 368 0.18 14.05 17.12
CA VAL A 368 0.78 14.70 18.27
C VAL A 368 1.81 15.69 17.74
N GLN A 369 1.58 16.97 17.99
CA GLN A 369 2.46 18.05 17.57
C GLN A 369 3.81 17.99 18.29
N GLU A 370 4.78 18.82 17.87
CA GLU A 370 6.11 18.89 18.51
C GLU A 370 6.04 19.35 19.97
N ASP A 371 5.06 20.18 20.31
CA ASP A 371 4.80 20.65 21.67
C ASP A 371 4.03 19.62 22.54
N GLY A 372 3.72 18.45 21.98
CA GLY A 372 2.96 17.40 22.64
C GLY A 372 1.44 17.53 22.52
N THR A 373 0.93 18.57 21.86
CA THR A 373 -0.51 18.79 21.71
C THR A 373 -1.15 17.73 20.79
N PRO A 374 -2.15 16.96 21.28
CA PRO A 374 -2.89 16.01 20.45
C PRO A 374 -3.93 16.74 19.59
N LEU A 375 -3.94 16.47 18.29
CA LEU A 375 -4.85 17.02 17.28
C LEU A 375 -5.43 15.89 16.43
N TRP A 376 -6.74 15.83 16.27
CA TRP A 376 -7.37 14.84 15.40
C TRP A 376 -7.28 15.24 13.93
N ALA A 377 -7.13 14.26 13.03
CA ALA A 377 -6.98 14.55 11.59
C ALA A 377 -8.21 15.19 10.93
N ASP A 378 -9.38 15.13 11.56
CA ASP A 378 -10.60 15.84 11.13
C ASP A 378 -10.72 17.26 11.70
N GLU A 379 -9.82 17.64 12.61
CA GLU A 379 -9.69 18.99 13.19
C GLU A 379 -8.52 19.78 12.59
N ALA A 380 -7.67 19.12 11.80
CA ALA A 380 -6.44 19.67 11.21
C ALA A 380 -6.63 20.34 9.85
#